data_AF-A0A3D4EPQ7-F1
#
_entry.id   AF-A0A3D4EPQ7-F1
#
_cell.length_a   1.000
_cell.length_b   1.000
_cell.length_c   1.000
_cell.angle_alpha   90.00
_cell.angle_beta   90.00
_cell.angle_gamma   90.00
#
_symmetry.space_group_name_H-M   'P 1'
#
loop_
_entity.id
_entity.type
_entity.pdbx_description
1 polymer ?
#
loop_
_entity_poly.entity_id
_entity_poly.type
_entity_poly.pdbx_seq_one_letter_code
_entity_poly.pdbx_strand_id
1 'polypeptide(L)'
;MGKDQEDIIKIKTAISLRILLKKNKDLPISKKEKLRKDIPKSYGDIADKAVIRKATVTKTFNIDGSSFSTTLFKIIFALGYTLIDFAKIYESITEKDIIEFLGKKDD
;
A
#
# COMPACT_ATOMS: atom_id res chain seq x y z
N MET A 1 -23.29 -6.11 -1.70
CA MET A 1 -22.25 -5.89 -0.67
C MET A 1 -22.69 -4.70 0.16
N GLY A 2 -22.63 -4.78 1.50
CA GLY A 2 -22.97 -3.63 2.34
C GLY A 2 -21.90 -2.53 2.26
N LYS A 3 -22.27 -1.27 2.49
CA LYS A 3 -21.32 -0.14 2.53
C LYS A 3 -20.16 -0.40 3.50
N ASP A 4 -20.47 -0.98 4.65
CA ASP A 4 -19.50 -1.32 5.70
C ASP A 4 -18.46 -2.36 5.22
N GLN A 5 -18.86 -3.33 4.41
CA GLN A 5 -17.93 -4.32 3.84
C GLN A 5 -17.00 -3.68 2.82
N GLU A 6 -17.50 -2.76 2.00
CA GLU A 6 -16.68 -2.03 1.03
C GLU A 6 -15.64 -1.15 1.73
N ASP A 7 -16.03 -0.50 2.83
CA ASP A 7 -15.14 0.33 3.63
C ASP A 7 -14.06 -0.49 4.34
N ILE A 8 -14.41 -1.65 4.92
CA ILE A 8 -13.43 -2.60 5.48
C ILE A 8 -12.41 -3.03 4.42
N ILE A 9 -12.86 -3.36 3.20
CA ILE A 9 -11.96 -3.76 2.12
C ILE A 9 -10.95 -2.65 1.78
N LYS A 10 -11.42 -1.42 1.69
CA LYS A 10 -10.56 -0.26 1.40
C LYS A 10 -9.57 0.01 2.54
N ILE A 11 -10.02 -0.07 3.80
CA ILE A 11 -9.17 0.12 4.97
C ILE A 11 -8.05 -0.93 5.03
N LYS A 12 -8.40 -2.22 4.93
CA LYS A 12 -7.41 -3.30 4.91
C LYS A 12 -6.40 -3.13 3.77
N THR A 13 -6.87 -2.67 2.60
CA THR A 13 -6.00 -2.36 1.45
C THR A 13 -5.01 -1.24 1.79
N ALA A 14 -5.50 -0.11 2.31
CA ALA A 14 -4.65 1.03 2.66
C ALA A 14 -3.63 0.68 3.74
N ILE A 15 -4.04 -0.04 4.80
CA ILE A 15 -3.14 -0.52 5.85
C ILE A 15 -2.04 -1.40 5.25
N SER A 16 -2.41 -2.36 4.40
CA SER A 16 -1.47 -3.29 3.78
C SER A 16 -0.42 -2.57 2.94
N LEU A 17 -0.85 -1.61 2.11
CA LEU A 17 0.05 -0.81 1.28
C LEU A 17 0.99 0.07 2.14
N ARG A 18 0.49 0.64 3.24
CA ARG A 18 1.31 1.42 4.19
C ARG A 18 2.37 0.55 4.87
N ILE A 19 2.02 -0.68 5.26
CA ILE A 19 2.97 -1.65 5.85
C ILE A 19 4.06 -2.01 4.83
N LEU A 20 3.69 -2.34 3.58
CA LEU A 20 4.66 -2.67 2.54
C LEU A 20 5.62 -1.51 2.25
N LEU A 21 5.11 -0.29 2.16
CA LEU A 21 5.94 0.90 1.98
C LEU A 21 6.85 1.16 3.18
N LYS A 22 6.36 0.97 4.41
CA LYS A 22 7.17 1.09 5.62
C LYS A 22 8.31 0.07 5.63
N LYS A 23 8.05 -1.20 5.29
CA LYS A 23 9.09 -2.22 5.14
C LYS A 23 10.18 -1.78 4.16
N ASN A 24 9.80 -1.18 3.02
CA ASN A 24 10.77 -0.64 2.06
C ASN A 24 11.63 0.51 2.64
N LYS A 25 11.02 1.40 3.44
CA LYS A 25 11.72 2.50 4.11
C LYS A 25 12.71 2.01 5.16
N ASP A 26 12.35 0.95 5.88
CA ASP A 26 13.11 0.40 7.00
C ASP A 26 14.25 -0.56 6.56
N LEU A 27 14.35 -0.88 5.25
CA LEU A 27 15.43 -1.74 4.74
C LEU A 27 16.80 -1.06 4.92
N PRO A 28 17.77 -1.74 5.57
CA PRO A 28 19.11 -1.20 5.74
C PRO A 28 19.82 -1.05 4.40
N ILE A 29 20.48 0.10 4.25
CA ILE A 29 21.36 0.45 3.12
C ILE A 29 22.58 -0.49 3.18
N SER A 30 22.45 -1.72 2.69
CA SER A 30 23.54 -2.69 2.66
C SER A 30 23.90 -3.02 1.21
N LYS A 31 25.18 -3.37 0.97
CA LYS A 31 25.87 -3.60 -0.32
C LYS A 31 25.07 -4.37 -1.41
N LYS A 32 23.99 -5.08 -1.08
CA LYS A 32 22.97 -5.60 -2.03
C LYS A 32 22.20 -4.50 -2.79
N GLU A 33 22.23 -3.24 -2.36
CA GLU A 33 21.66 -2.08 -3.06
C GLU A 33 22.24 -1.82 -4.45
N LYS A 34 23.45 -2.32 -4.76
CA LYS A 34 23.94 -2.28 -6.14
C LYS A 34 23.11 -3.12 -7.12
N LEU A 35 22.35 -4.11 -6.62
CA LEU A 35 21.46 -4.97 -7.41
C LEU A 35 19.97 -4.58 -7.30
N ARG A 36 19.59 -3.77 -6.32
CA ARG A 36 18.21 -3.30 -6.10
C ARG A 36 18.12 -1.77 -6.03
N LYS A 37 18.70 -1.06 -7.00
CA LYS A 37 18.66 0.41 -7.09
C LYS A 37 17.26 1.02 -7.09
N ASP A 38 16.23 0.19 -7.23
CA ASP A 38 14.85 0.60 -7.44
C ASP A 38 13.90 0.04 -6.39
N ILE A 39 14.16 0.16 -5.08
CA ILE A 39 13.11 -0.11 -4.07
C ILE A 39 12.40 1.22 -3.79
N PRO A 40 11.09 1.37 -4.10
CA PRO A 40 10.41 2.62 -3.87
C PRO A 40 10.21 2.87 -2.38
N LYS A 41 10.52 4.09 -1.96
CA LYS A 41 10.40 4.57 -0.57
C LYS A 41 9.42 5.73 -0.45
N SER A 42 8.96 6.31 -1.55
CA SER A 42 7.99 7.41 -1.59
C SER A 42 6.82 7.14 -2.53
N TYR A 43 5.72 7.90 -2.40
CA TYR A 43 4.61 7.85 -3.37
C TYR A 43 5.03 8.30 -4.77
N GLY A 44 6.06 9.15 -4.89
CA GLY A 44 6.63 9.54 -6.18
C GLY A 44 7.31 8.36 -6.85
N ASP A 45 8.20 7.67 -6.13
CA ASP A 45 8.92 6.50 -6.64
C ASP A 45 7.96 5.40 -7.11
N ILE A 46 6.88 5.17 -6.35
CA ILE A 46 5.82 4.22 -6.73
C ILE A 46 5.15 4.67 -8.02
N ALA A 47 4.79 5.95 -8.12
CA ALA A 47 4.10 6.51 -9.29
C ALA A 47 4.94 6.37 -10.56
N ASP A 48 6.24 6.68 -10.47
CA ASP A 48 7.18 6.61 -11.58
C ASP A 48 7.33 5.17 -12.07
N LYS A 49 7.49 4.21 -11.15
CA LYS A 49 7.61 2.78 -11.47
C LYS A 49 6.32 2.15 -11.97
N ALA A 50 5.18 2.51 -11.38
CA ALA A 50 3.87 1.99 -11.77
C ALA A 50 3.35 2.65 -13.06
N VAL A 51 4.02 3.71 -13.55
CA VAL A 51 3.60 4.53 -14.69
C VAL A 51 2.14 5.01 -14.50
N ILE A 52 1.88 5.59 -13.33
CA ILE A 52 0.59 6.19 -12.96
C ILE A 52 0.80 7.56 -12.30
N ARG A 53 -0.24 8.38 -12.23
CA ARG A 53 -0.14 9.69 -11.56
C ARG A 53 0.08 9.50 -10.06
N LYS A 54 0.98 10.31 -9.47
CA LYS A 54 1.17 10.36 -8.00
C LYS A 54 -0.13 10.58 -7.23
N ALA A 55 -1.03 11.41 -7.76
CA ALA A 55 -2.35 11.62 -7.17
C ALA A 55 -3.18 10.32 -7.07
N THR A 56 -3.04 9.41 -8.03
CA THR A 56 -3.68 8.10 -8.00
C THR A 56 -3.09 7.23 -6.89
N VAL A 57 -1.76 7.21 -6.74
CA VAL A 57 -1.09 6.51 -5.63
C VAL A 57 -1.59 7.04 -4.28
N THR A 58 -1.58 8.36 -4.10
CA THR A 58 -2.06 9.00 -2.86
C THR A 58 -3.50 8.61 -2.55
N LYS A 59 -4.40 8.68 -3.54
CA LYS A 59 -5.81 8.30 -3.38
C LYS A 59 -5.96 6.84 -2.93
N THR A 60 -5.24 5.92 -3.56
CA THR A 60 -5.27 4.49 -3.18
C THR A 60 -4.76 4.26 -1.75
N PHE A 61 -3.72 4.98 -1.31
CA PHE A 61 -3.20 4.88 0.06
C PHE A 61 -4.08 5.58 1.13
N ASN A 62 -4.98 6.46 0.72
CA ASN A 62 -5.84 7.25 1.59
C ASN A 62 -7.32 6.86 1.56
N ILE A 63 -7.68 5.83 0.78
CA ILE A 63 -9.07 5.37 0.66
C ILE A 63 -9.96 6.40 -0.05
N ASP A 64 -9.36 7.33 -0.79
CA ASP A 64 -10.07 8.42 -1.46
C ASP A 64 -10.51 7.98 -2.86
N GLY A 65 -11.70 7.36 -2.93
CA GLY A 65 -12.36 6.94 -4.16
C GLY A 65 -12.23 5.45 -4.49
N SER A 66 -12.80 5.02 -5.61
CA SER A 66 -12.69 3.65 -6.09
C SER A 66 -11.34 3.43 -6.77
N SER A 67 -10.48 2.59 -6.17
CA SER A 67 -9.28 2.14 -6.84
C SER A 67 -9.62 0.95 -7.73
N PHE A 68 -9.39 1.07 -9.04
CA PHE A 68 -9.48 -0.07 -9.95
C PHE A 68 -8.46 -1.15 -9.53
N SER A 69 -8.86 -2.42 -9.61
CA SER A 69 -8.00 -3.57 -9.24
C SER A 69 -6.64 -3.55 -9.97
N THR A 70 -6.63 -3.09 -11.22
CA THR A 70 -5.41 -2.90 -12.03
C THR A 70 -4.46 -1.86 -11.42
N THR A 71 -4.98 -0.76 -10.86
CA THR A 71 -4.19 0.25 -10.15
C THR A 71 -3.55 -0.33 -8.90
N LEU A 72 -4.32 -1.10 -8.11
CA LEU A 72 -3.81 -1.77 -6.92
C LEU A 72 -2.66 -2.71 -7.27
N PHE A 73 -2.81 -3.53 -8.32
CA PHE A 73 -1.76 -4.46 -8.74
C PHE A 73 -0.50 -3.74 -9.22
N LYS A 74 -0.65 -2.66 -10.01
CA LYS A 74 0.48 -1.82 -10.42
C LYS A 74 1.25 -1.28 -9.23
N ILE A 75 0.54 -0.81 -8.19
CA ILE A 75 1.17 -0.30 -6.96
C ILE A 75 1.91 -1.42 -6.22
N ILE A 76 1.30 -2.59 -6.04
CA ILE A 76 1.92 -3.75 -5.36
C ILE A 76 3.21 -4.17 -6.07
N PHE A 77 3.17 -4.30 -7.40
CA PHE A 77 4.34 -4.68 -8.19
C PHE A 77 5.40 -3.58 -8.23
N ALA A 78 5.01 -2.30 -8.30
CA ALA A 78 5.95 -1.19 -8.22
C ALA A 78 6.68 -1.17 -6.86
N LEU A 79 5.99 -1.50 -5.76
CA LEU A 79 6.56 -1.71 -4.43
C LEU A 79 7.57 -2.87 -4.36
N GLY A 80 7.63 -3.71 -5.39
CA GLY A 80 8.55 -4.86 -5.47
C GLY A 80 8.03 -6.11 -4.78
N TYR A 81 6.72 -6.20 -4.54
CA TYR A 81 6.06 -7.32 -3.87
C TYR A 81 5.14 -8.07 -4.82
N THR A 82 4.86 -9.33 -4.49
CA THR A 82 3.85 -10.13 -5.19
C THR A 82 2.45 -9.92 -4.60
N LEU A 83 1.42 -10.38 -5.31
CA LEU A 83 0.06 -10.43 -4.76
C LEU A 83 -0.03 -11.35 -3.53
N ILE A 84 0.80 -12.39 -3.46
CA ILE A 84 0.86 -13.30 -2.31
C ILE A 84 1.39 -12.55 -1.07
N ASP A 85 2.43 -11.74 -1.24
CA ASP A 85 2.99 -10.93 -0.14
C ASP A 85 1.96 -9.92 0.38
N PHE A 86 1.23 -9.28 -0.54
CA PHE A 86 0.12 -8.41 -0.19
C PHE A 86 -1.00 -9.17 0.55
N ALA A 87 -1.46 -10.30 0.01
CA ALA A 87 -2.54 -11.09 0.59
C ALA A 87 -2.21 -11.56 2.01
N LYS A 88 -0.98 -11.99 2.27
CA LYS A 88 -0.53 -12.38 3.62
C LYS A 88 -0.68 -11.23 4.62
N ILE A 89 -0.33 -10.01 4.24
CA ILE A 89 -0.50 -8.83 5.10
C ILE A 89 -1.99 -8.50 5.25
N TYR A 90 -2.72 -8.47 4.13
CA TYR A 90 -4.13 -8.15 4.10
C TYR A 90 -4.95 -9.09 5.01
N GLU A 91 -4.72 -10.39 4.92
CA GLU A 91 -5.41 -11.38 5.77
C GLU A 91 -4.99 -11.33 7.24
N SER A 92 -3.80 -10.78 7.54
CA SER A 92 -3.36 -10.58 8.93
C SER A 92 -3.97 -9.35 9.62
N ILE A 93 -4.63 -8.44 8.88
CA ILE A 93 -5.21 -7.22 9.47
C ILE A 93 -6.43 -7.58 10.31
N THR A 94 -6.35 -7.24 11.59
CA THR A 94 -7.38 -7.50 12.60
C THR A 94 -8.36 -6.33 12.71
N GLU A 95 -9.48 -6.56 13.41
CA GLU A 95 -10.44 -5.49 13.74
C GLU A 95 -9.80 -4.37 14.57
N LYS A 96 -8.87 -4.71 15.48
CA LYS A 96 -8.11 -3.72 16.25
C LYS A 96 -7.31 -2.79 15.35
N ASP A 97 -6.67 -3.32 14.31
CA ASP A 97 -5.88 -2.51 13.36
C ASP A 97 -6.79 -1.56 12.56
N ILE A 98 -8.01 -2.01 12.22
CA ILE A 98 -9.02 -1.19 11.55
C ILE A 98 -9.47 -0.04 12.46
N ILE A 99 -9.78 -0.33 13.73
CA ILE A 99 -10.18 0.68 14.71
C ILE A 99 -9.05 1.71 14.92
N GLU A 100 -7.82 1.25 15.07
CA GLU A 100 -6.65 2.14 15.22
C GLU A 100 -6.45 3.03 13.99
N PHE A 101 -6.67 2.49 12.79
CA PHE A 101 -6.58 3.26 11.56
C PHE A 101 -7.64 4.36 11.48
N LEU A 102 -8.87 4.09 11.89
CA LEU A 102 -9.96 5.07 11.92
C LEU A 102 -9.70 6.17 12.94
N GLY A 103 -9.22 5.82 14.15
CA GLY A 103 -8.92 6.81 15.19
C GLY A 103 -7.79 7.78 14.83
N LYS A 104 -6.84 7.37 13.97
CA LYS A 104 -5.74 8.24 13.48
C LYS A 104 -6.16 9.22 12.38
N LYS A 105 -7.42 9.21 11.92
CA LYS A 105 -7.91 10.10 10.86
C LYS A 105 -8.47 11.41 11.42
N ASP A 106 -8.69 11.48 12.73
CA ASP A 106 -9.31 12.61 13.44
C ASP A 106 -8.30 13.53 14.17
N ASP A 107 -6.99 13.28 14.00
CA ASP A 107 -5.86 14.14 14.43
C ASP A 107 -5.19 14.82 13.22
#